data_AF-A0A502MYL2-F1
#
_entry.id   AF-A0A502MYL2-F1
#
_cell.length_a   1.000
_cell.length_b   1.000
_cell.length_c   1.000
_cell.angle_alpha   90.00
_cell.angle_beta   90.00
_cell.angle_gamma   90.00
#
_symmetry.space_group_name_H-M   'P 1'
#
loop_
_entity.id
_entity.type
_entity.pdbx_description
1 polymer ?
#
loop_
_entity_poly.entity_id
_entity_poly.type
_entity_poly.pdbx_seq_one_letter_code
_entity_poly.pdbx_strand_id
1 'polypeptide(L)'
;MIFRQLFDSVSGTYSYLLASRRGGEALIIDPVLEKVDRYLQLVNELDLRLVKAVDTHLHADHITGLGALRDKTHCVTVMGEQTKADVVSMRLADGDKLGIEGLALDVIYTPGHTDDSYSFVLPDRVFTGDTLLIRGTGRTDFQNGDPRQQYESIFGRLLKLPDETMIFPAHDYKGETVSTIGEEKAFNPRLQVKSVDEYVHIMNNLNLSNPKMMDVAVPANMRVGLHQDDIAARGWAVSAELALALVGRPDVALIDLREQSERERHGVIPGAIHLPYARLQENIAAGGMLHELAKSTSKQLLFYCAFGERSAMAVQAAQDVGISSARHIQGGIDAWRKASGPLMH
;
A
#
# COMPACT_ATOMS: atom_id res chain seq x y z
N MET A 1 -6.77 -7.29 19.51
CA MET A 1 -6.79 -6.98 18.07
C MET A 1 -8.23 -6.91 17.59
N ILE A 2 -8.61 -5.81 16.94
CA ILE A 2 -9.85 -5.69 16.17
C ILE A 2 -9.57 -6.25 14.78
N PHE A 3 -10.43 -7.16 14.33
CA PHE A 3 -10.38 -7.76 13.01
C PHE A 3 -11.79 -7.80 12.42
N ARG A 4 -11.94 -7.32 11.18
CA ARG A 4 -13.20 -7.38 10.43
C ARG A 4 -12.89 -7.82 9.01
N GLN A 5 -13.51 -8.92 8.61
CA GLN A 5 -13.59 -9.36 7.22
C GLN A 5 -14.89 -8.80 6.64
N LEU A 6 -14.79 -8.08 5.53
CA LEU A 6 -15.92 -7.53 4.78
C LEU A 6 -15.96 -8.21 3.41
N PHE A 7 -17.15 -8.41 2.86
CA PHE A 7 -17.32 -9.08 1.57
C PHE A 7 -18.07 -8.17 0.59
N ASP A 8 -17.55 -8.05 -0.63
CA ASP A 8 -18.31 -7.57 -1.76
C ASP A 8 -18.85 -8.73 -2.58
N SER A 9 -20.18 -8.81 -2.67
CA SER A 9 -20.86 -9.89 -3.40
C SER A 9 -20.85 -9.72 -4.91
N VAL A 10 -20.42 -8.58 -5.45
CA VAL A 10 -20.39 -8.33 -6.89
C VAL A 10 -19.12 -8.91 -7.50
N SER A 11 -17.97 -8.66 -6.91
CA SER A 11 -16.67 -9.20 -7.31
C SER A 11 -16.28 -10.50 -6.60
N GLY A 12 -16.87 -10.79 -5.44
CA GLY A 12 -16.46 -11.90 -4.58
C GLY A 12 -15.25 -11.57 -3.71
N THR A 13 -14.94 -10.28 -3.55
CA THR A 13 -13.74 -9.80 -2.84
C THR A 13 -13.96 -9.76 -1.33
N TYR A 14 -12.97 -10.22 -0.58
CA TYR A 14 -12.80 -9.95 0.83
C TYR A 14 -11.85 -8.78 1.06
N SER A 15 -12.28 -7.85 1.92
CA SER A 15 -11.43 -6.79 2.46
C SER A 15 -11.24 -6.98 3.95
N TYR A 16 -10.07 -6.63 4.48
CA TYR A 16 -9.73 -6.89 5.88
C TYR A 16 -9.37 -5.60 6.61
N LEU A 17 -10.15 -5.21 7.61
CA LEU A 17 -9.85 -4.08 8.50
C LEU A 17 -9.21 -4.60 9.80
N LEU A 18 -8.02 -4.09 10.11
CA LEU A 18 -7.23 -4.46 11.28
C LEU A 18 -6.91 -3.24 12.14
N ALA A 19 -6.97 -3.40 13.46
CA ALA A 19 -6.46 -2.43 14.43
C ALA A 19 -6.04 -3.13 15.73
N SER A 20 -5.09 -2.56 16.48
CA SER A 20 -4.66 -3.14 17.76
C SER A 20 -5.74 -3.00 18.85
N ARG A 21 -6.38 -1.83 18.91
CA ARG A 21 -7.37 -1.42 19.91
C ARG A 21 -8.36 -0.37 19.38
N ARG A 22 -9.43 -0.13 20.14
CA ARG A 22 -10.33 1.03 19.96
C ARG A 22 -9.58 2.35 20.24
N GLY A 23 -9.89 3.40 19.48
CA GLY A 23 -9.19 4.69 19.51
C GLY A 23 -7.79 4.65 18.87
N GLY A 24 -7.44 3.55 18.19
CA GLY A 24 -6.11 3.28 17.64
C GLY A 24 -6.02 3.50 16.14
N GLU A 25 -4.81 3.33 15.61
CA GLU A 25 -4.57 3.26 14.18
C GLU A 25 -5.17 1.98 13.58
N ALA A 26 -5.64 2.09 12.34
CA ALA A 26 -6.15 0.99 11.56
C ALA A 26 -5.53 0.93 10.17
N LEU A 27 -5.49 -0.27 9.62
CA LEU A 27 -5.20 -0.51 8.21
C LEU A 27 -6.30 -1.36 7.58
N ILE A 28 -6.52 -1.17 6.27
CA ILE A 28 -7.41 -2.02 5.48
C ILE A 28 -6.64 -2.68 4.33
N ILE A 29 -6.90 -3.95 4.08
CA ILE A 29 -6.35 -4.74 2.96
C ILE A 29 -7.45 -4.97 1.93
N ASP A 30 -7.10 -4.80 0.65
CA ASP A 30 -7.94 -5.00 -0.55
C ASP A 30 -9.30 -4.27 -0.50
N PRO A 31 -9.36 -2.95 -0.24
CA PRO A 31 -10.62 -2.22 -0.25
C PRO A 31 -11.22 -2.12 -1.65
N VAL A 32 -12.53 -2.33 -1.76
CA VAL A 32 -13.32 -2.15 -2.99
C VAL A 32 -13.93 -0.74 -3.05
N LEU A 33 -13.85 -0.05 -4.19
CA LEU A 33 -14.30 1.35 -4.36
C LEU A 33 -15.77 1.54 -3.94
N GLU A 34 -16.66 0.66 -4.38
CA GLU A 34 -18.10 0.72 -4.12
C GLU A 34 -18.45 0.51 -2.63
N LYS A 35 -17.49 0.04 -1.82
CA LYS A 35 -17.65 -0.20 -0.38
C LYS A 35 -17.01 0.86 0.51
N VAL A 36 -16.37 1.88 -0.07
CA VAL A 36 -15.64 2.91 0.68
C VAL A 36 -16.49 3.54 1.79
N ASP A 37 -17.74 3.90 1.51
CA ASP A 37 -18.61 4.51 2.53
C ASP A 37 -18.91 3.54 3.68
N ARG A 38 -19.02 2.24 3.40
CA ARG A 38 -19.17 1.21 4.44
C ARG A 38 -17.91 1.07 5.29
N TYR A 39 -16.73 1.10 4.68
CA TYR A 39 -15.47 1.06 5.41
C TYR A 39 -15.33 2.27 6.34
N LEU A 40 -15.63 3.47 5.86
CA LEU A 40 -15.56 4.70 6.66
C LEU A 40 -16.56 4.71 7.80
N GLN A 41 -17.79 4.24 7.56
CA GLN A 41 -18.76 4.04 8.61
C GLN A 41 -18.20 3.13 9.71
N LEU A 42 -17.62 1.99 9.34
CA LEU A 42 -17.07 1.02 10.29
C LEU A 42 -15.86 1.58 11.06
N VAL A 43 -14.98 2.30 10.39
CA VAL A 43 -13.84 3.02 11.00
C VAL A 43 -14.35 3.99 12.07
N ASN A 44 -15.41 4.76 11.78
CA ASN A 44 -16.02 5.69 12.73
C ASN A 44 -16.72 4.97 13.90
N GLU A 45 -17.53 3.95 13.62
CA GLU A 45 -18.27 3.17 14.64
C GLU A 45 -17.32 2.46 15.63
N LEU A 46 -16.16 2.02 15.14
CA LEU A 46 -15.13 1.38 15.93
C LEU A 46 -14.13 2.37 16.56
N ASP A 47 -14.34 3.68 16.38
CA ASP A 47 -13.45 4.74 16.88
C ASP A 47 -12.00 4.47 16.44
N LEU A 48 -11.78 4.34 15.13
CA LEU A 48 -10.48 4.04 14.54
C LEU A 48 -9.98 5.20 13.68
N ARG A 49 -8.66 5.31 13.55
CA ARG A 49 -8.02 6.20 12.58
C ARG A 49 -7.40 5.37 11.47
N LEU A 50 -7.99 5.39 10.29
CA LEU A 50 -7.43 4.68 9.12
C LEU A 50 -6.16 5.39 8.64
N VAL A 51 -5.00 4.77 8.85
CA VAL A 51 -3.70 5.34 8.49
C VAL A 51 -3.06 4.66 7.28
N LYS A 52 -3.46 3.43 6.95
CA LYS A 52 -2.97 2.70 5.78
C LYS A 52 -4.11 1.99 5.06
N ALA A 53 -4.08 2.03 3.73
CA ALA A 53 -4.90 1.20 2.88
C ALA A 53 -3.95 0.47 1.91
N VAL A 54 -4.10 -0.84 1.78
CA VAL A 54 -3.12 -1.70 1.12
C VAL A 54 -3.83 -2.61 0.13
N ASP A 55 -3.31 -2.74 -1.08
CA ASP A 55 -3.70 -3.82 -2.00
C ASP A 55 -2.61 -4.89 -2.02
N THR A 56 -3.04 -6.16 -2.06
CA THR A 56 -2.17 -7.34 -2.22
C THR A 56 -1.58 -7.42 -3.62
N HIS A 57 -2.30 -6.94 -4.63
CA HIS A 57 -1.90 -6.91 -6.03
C HIS A 57 -2.76 -5.92 -6.81
N LEU A 58 -2.43 -5.64 -8.07
CA LEU A 58 -3.31 -4.86 -8.93
C LEU A 58 -4.55 -5.69 -9.31
N HIS A 59 -5.71 -5.39 -8.73
CA HIS A 59 -6.95 -6.15 -8.97
C HIS A 59 -7.50 -5.96 -10.41
N ALA A 60 -8.11 -7.00 -10.97
CA ALA A 60 -8.70 -7.00 -12.33
C ALA A 60 -10.23 -7.19 -12.35
N ASP A 61 -10.80 -7.55 -11.22
CA ASP A 61 -12.22 -7.86 -11.05
C ASP A 61 -13.01 -6.69 -10.43
N HIS A 62 -12.34 -5.77 -9.74
CA HIS A 62 -12.94 -4.57 -9.13
C HIS A 62 -12.00 -3.35 -9.19
N ILE A 63 -12.57 -2.17 -9.00
CA ILE A 63 -11.79 -0.93 -8.84
C ILE A 63 -11.43 -0.78 -7.36
N THR A 64 -10.16 -0.54 -7.08
CA THR A 64 -9.66 -0.38 -5.72
C THR A 64 -10.20 0.88 -5.05
N GLY A 65 -10.48 0.78 -3.75
CA GLY A 65 -10.85 1.86 -2.86
C GLY A 65 -9.66 2.69 -2.35
N LEU A 66 -8.41 2.34 -2.69
CA LEU A 66 -7.21 3.02 -2.20
C LEU A 66 -7.26 4.54 -2.36
N GLY A 67 -7.54 5.03 -3.58
CA GLY A 67 -7.58 6.47 -3.86
C GLY A 67 -8.70 7.19 -3.11
N ALA A 68 -9.90 6.61 -3.08
CA ALA A 68 -11.04 7.20 -2.39
C ALA A 68 -10.87 7.22 -0.85
N LEU A 69 -10.26 6.19 -0.27
CA LEU A 69 -9.93 6.17 1.16
C LEU A 69 -8.86 7.21 1.48
N ARG A 70 -7.79 7.27 0.67
CA ARG A 70 -6.75 8.30 0.77
C ARG A 70 -7.34 9.70 0.76
N ASP A 71 -8.23 10.00 -0.17
CA ASP A 71 -8.80 11.35 -0.32
C ASP A 71 -9.71 11.72 0.86
N LYS A 72 -10.40 10.73 1.45
CA LYS A 72 -11.33 10.93 2.57
C LYS A 72 -10.66 10.87 3.95
N THR A 73 -9.53 10.18 4.11
CA THR A 73 -8.89 9.97 5.43
C THR A 73 -7.43 10.39 5.51
N HIS A 74 -6.81 10.75 4.39
CA HIS A 74 -5.37 10.99 4.28
C HIS A 74 -4.54 9.77 4.71
N CYS A 75 -5.04 8.55 4.53
CA CYS A 75 -4.24 7.35 4.76
C CYS A 75 -3.15 7.19 3.68
N VAL A 76 -2.07 6.51 4.04
CA VAL A 76 -1.03 6.07 3.09
C VAL A 76 -1.56 4.89 2.28
N THR A 77 -1.51 5.01 0.96
CA THR A 77 -1.78 3.90 0.02
C THR A 77 -0.52 3.08 -0.17
N VAL A 78 -0.65 1.75 -0.06
CA VAL A 78 0.49 0.82 -0.03
C VAL A 78 0.28 -0.34 -0.99
N MET A 79 1.33 -0.72 -1.71
CA MET A 79 1.39 -1.93 -2.55
C MET A 79 2.84 -2.45 -2.61
N GLY A 80 3.04 -3.59 -3.27
CA GLY A 80 4.35 -4.15 -3.57
C GLY A 80 5.24 -3.25 -4.45
N GLU A 81 6.56 -3.38 -4.35
CA GLU A 81 7.50 -2.54 -5.11
C GLU A 81 7.50 -2.78 -6.63
N GLN A 82 7.00 -3.94 -7.08
CA GLN A 82 6.81 -4.29 -8.49
C GLN A 82 5.60 -3.59 -9.12
N THR A 83 4.71 -3.02 -8.29
CA THR A 83 3.50 -2.36 -8.81
C THR A 83 3.86 -1.15 -9.67
N LYS A 84 3.07 -0.96 -10.72
CA LYS A 84 3.17 0.19 -11.63
C LYS A 84 2.05 1.22 -11.41
N ALA A 85 1.27 1.06 -10.35
CA ALA A 85 0.14 1.94 -10.06
C ALA A 85 0.60 3.30 -9.50
N ASP A 86 0.04 4.37 -10.04
CA ASP A 86 0.35 5.76 -9.66
C ASP A 86 -0.33 6.18 -8.34
N VAL A 87 -1.35 5.42 -7.91
CA VAL A 87 -2.08 5.68 -6.65
C VAL A 87 -1.24 5.39 -5.41
N VAL A 88 -0.13 4.64 -5.56
CA VAL A 88 0.66 4.06 -4.47
C VAL A 88 1.69 5.03 -3.95
N SER A 89 1.59 5.32 -2.66
CA SER A 89 2.39 6.36 -2.00
C SER A 89 3.53 5.79 -1.14
N MET A 90 3.44 4.50 -0.78
CA MET A 90 4.46 3.68 -0.12
C MET A 90 4.55 2.32 -0.81
N ARG A 91 5.77 1.85 -1.06
CA ARG A 91 6.03 0.54 -1.68
C ARG A 91 6.74 -0.37 -0.69
N LEU A 92 6.37 -1.66 -0.68
CA LEU A 92 6.95 -2.68 0.19
C LEU A 92 7.73 -3.72 -0.62
N ALA A 93 8.86 -4.15 -0.09
CA ALA A 93 9.66 -5.25 -0.63
C ALA A 93 9.45 -6.54 0.17
N ASP A 94 9.96 -7.64 -0.37
CA ASP A 94 10.03 -8.91 0.36
C ASP A 94 10.84 -8.75 1.67
N GLY A 95 10.30 -9.25 2.78
CA GLY A 95 10.93 -9.17 4.10
C GLY A 95 10.74 -7.83 4.84
N ASP A 96 10.07 -6.85 4.23
CA ASP A 96 9.66 -5.63 4.95
C ASP A 96 8.57 -5.92 5.98
N LYS A 97 8.25 -4.91 6.80
CA LYS A 97 7.12 -4.92 7.72
C LYS A 97 6.09 -3.87 7.32
N LEU A 98 4.82 -4.27 7.20
CA LEU A 98 3.68 -3.37 7.13
C LEU A 98 3.16 -3.10 8.56
N GLY A 99 3.54 -1.96 9.13
CA GLY A 99 3.21 -1.61 10.52
C GLY A 99 2.16 -0.51 10.68
N ILE A 100 1.39 -0.58 11.77
CA ILE A 100 0.59 0.50 12.37
C ILE A 100 0.75 0.41 13.91
N GLU A 101 0.17 1.33 14.68
CA GLU A 101 0.19 1.27 16.15
C GLU A 101 -0.21 -0.13 16.67
N GLY A 102 0.77 -0.82 17.28
CA GLY A 102 0.57 -2.11 17.94
C GLY A 102 0.39 -3.32 17.02
N LEU A 103 0.52 -3.17 15.69
CA LEU A 103 0.48 -4.28 14.73
C LEU A 103 1.62 -4.15 13.71
N ALA A 104 2.26 -5.26 13.36
CA ALA A 104 3.25 -5.33 12.29
C ALA A 104 3.07 -6.65 11.53
N LEU A 105 2.80 -6.54 10.24
CA LEU A 105 2.63 -7.67 9.34
C LEU A 105 3.94 -7.91 8.59
N ASP A 106 4.39 -9.16 8.56
CA ASP A 106 5.49 -9.60 7.71
C ASP A 106 5.05 -9.57 6.24
N VAL A 107 5.88 -9.00 5.37
CA VAL A 107 5.61 -8.87 3.94
C VAL A 107 6.33 -9.99 3.19
N ILE A 108 5.57 -10.78 2.42
CA ILE A 108 6.12 -11.84 1.58
C ILE A 108 5.76 -11.53 0.13
N TYR A 109 6.76 -11.41 -0.73
CA TYR A 109 6.53 -11.34 -2.18
C TYR A 109 6.08 -12.71 -2.67
N THR A 110 4.88 -12.76 -3.26
CA THR A 110 4.22 -14.01 -3.65
C THR A 110 3.70 -13.94 -5.10
N PRO A 111 4.58 -13.69 -6.09
CA PRO A 111 4.18 -13.57 -7.49
C PRO A 111 3.57 -14.85 -8.02
N GLY A 112 2.81 -14.70 -9.10
CA GLY A 112 2.29 -15.81 -9.88
C GLY A 112 0.86 -15.60 -10.33
N HIS A 113 -0.01 -15.07 -9.45
CA HIS A 113 -1.29 -14.53 -9.91
C HIS A 113 -1.06 -13.27 -10.75
N THR A 114 -0.32 -12.32 -10.19
CA THR A 114 0.30 -11.20 -10.90
C THR A 114 1.80 -11.15 -10.61
N ASP A 115 2.54 -10.31 -11.34
CA ASP A 115 3.95 -10.00 -11.06
C ASP A 115 4.13 -8.99 -9.91
N ASP A 116 3.04 -8.49 -9.32
CA ASP A 116 3.04 -7.57 -8.17
C ASP A 116 2.28 -8.11 -6.95
N SER A 117 2.05 -9.43 -6.90
CA SER A 117 1.32 -10.09 -5.81
C SER A 117 2.15 -10.23 -4.53
N TYR A 118 1.55 -9.86 -3.41
CA TYR A 118 2.11 -9.96 -2.05
C TYR A 118 1.14 -10.61 -1.08
N SER A 119 1.73 -11.24 -0.06
CA SER A 119 1.01 -11.77 1.10
C SER A 119 1.48 -11.07 2.38
N PHE A 120 0.56 -10.89 3.34
CA PHE A 120 0.83 -10.23 4.60
C PHE A 120 0.57 -11.16 5.78
N VAL A 121 1.56 -11.34 6.66
CA VAL A 121 1.53 -12.36 7.72
C VAL A 121 1.49 -11.73 9.11
N LEU A 122 0.57 -12.20 9.93
CA LEU A 122 0.56 -12.04 11.39
C LEU A 122 0.90 -13.39 12.04
N PRO A 123 1.20 -13.43 13.36
CA PRO A 123 1.55 -14.68 14.03
C PRO A 123 0.53 -15.82 13.89
N ASP A 124 -0.77 -15.51 13.75
CA ASP A 124 -1.85 -16.50 13.68
C ASP A 124 -2.49 -16.65 12.29
N ARG A 125 -2.14 -15.80 11.31
CA ARG A 125 -2.81 -15.77 10.00
C ARG A 125 -1.97 -15.16 8.90
N VAL A 126 -2.33 -15.48 7.67
CA VAL A 126 -1.80 -14.87 6.45
C VAL A 126 -2.93 -14.38 5.56
N PHE A 127 -2.77 -13.16 5.04
CA PHE A 127 -3.58 -12.60 3.96
C PHE A 127 -2.89 -12.92 2.65
N THR A 128 -3.48 -13.80 1.84
CA THR A 128 -2.80 -14.44 0.69
C THR A 128 -3.08 -13.78 -0.65
N GLY A 129 -3.85 -12.69 -0.66
CA GLY A 129 -4.37 -12.10 -1.88
C GLY A 129 -5.02 -13.17 -2.74
N ASP A 130 -4.69 -13.14 -4.03
CA ASP A 130 -5.08 -14.19 -4.98
C ASP A 130 -3.95 -15.20 -5.27
N THR A 131 -2.86 -15.21 -4.50
CA THR A 131 -1.84 -16.27 -4.67
C THR A 131 -2.40 -17.63 -4.24
N LEU A 132 -2.99 -17.72 -3.05
CA LEU A 132 -3.58 -18.94 -2.49
C LEU A 132 -5.03 -18.67 -2.06
N LEU A 133 -5.96 -19.51 -2.53
CA LEU A 133 -7.39 -19.42 -2.23
C LEU A 133 -7.85 -20.65 -1.44
N ILE A 134 -9.07 -20.61 -0.90
CA ILE A 134 -9.66 -21.77 -0.20
C ILE A 134 -9.96 -22.88 -1.22
N ARG A 135 -9.27 -24.02 -1.10
CA ARG A 135 -9.36 -25.15 -2.05
C ARG A 135 -9.05 -24.75 -3.50
N GLY A 136 -8.23 -23.72 -3.70
CA GLY A 136 -7.84 -23.23 -5.01
C GLY A 136 -6.61 -22.33 -4.97
N THR A 137 -6.33 -21.68 -6.10
CA THR A 137 -5.26 -20.69 -6.26
C THR A 137 -5.77 -19.60 -7.21
N GLY A 138 -5.13 -18.44 -7.28
CA GLY A 138 -5.45 -17.47 -8.33
C GLY A 138 -5.09 -18.03 -9.70
N ARG A 139 -5.75 -17.52 -10.73
CA ARG A 139 -5.37 -17.79 -12.13
C ARG A 139 -4.00 -17.17 -12.46
N THR A 140 -3.33 -17.64 -13.50
CA THR A 140 -1.95 -17.19 -13.84
C THR A 140 -1.77 -16.84 -15.31
N ASP A 141 -2.86 -16.53 -16.00
CA ASP A 141 -2.93 -16.33 -17.46
C ASP A 141 -3.12 -14.86 -17.87
N PHE A 142 -3.17 -13.94 -16.90
CA PHE A 142 -3.26 -12.48 -17.10
C PHE A 142 -2.26 -11.74 -16.21
N GLN A 143 -2.06 -10.43 -16.47
CA GLN A 143 -1.27 -9.52 -15.62
C GLN A 143 0.14 -10.04 -15.28
N ASN A 144 0.84 -10.57 -16.29
CA ASN A 144 2.15 -11.21 -16.16
C ASN A 144 2.17 -12.38 -15.15
N GLY A 145 1.03 -13.03 -14.94
CA GLY A 145 0.91 -14.24 -14.15
C GLY A 145 1.79 -15.36 -14.70
N ASP A 146 2.29 -16.18 -13.77
CA ASP A 146 3.23 -17.25 -14.04
C ASP A 146 3.01 -18.41 -13.07
N PRO A 147 2.58 -19.59 -13.55
CA PRO A 147 2.31 -20.73 -12.68
C PRO A 147 3.56 -21.33 -12.03
N ARG A 148 4.76 -21.16 -12.60
CA ARG A 148 6.01 -21.58 -11.95
C ARG A 148 6.33 -20.66 -10.78
N GLN A 149 6.19 -19.35 -10.96
CA GLN A 149 6.37 -18.40 -9.86
C GLN A 149 5.31 -18.61 -8.77
N GLN A 150 4.04 -18.86 -9.15
CA GLN A 150 2.99 -19.16 -8.19
C GLN A 150 3.28 -20.43 -7.39
N TYR A 151 3.82 -21.47 -8.04
CA TYR A 151 4.25 -22.69 -7.37
C TYR A 151 5.34 -22.39 -6.33
N GLU A 152 6.39 -21.64 -6.67
CA GLU A 152 7.44 -21.28 -5.72
C GLU A 152 6.92 -20.41 -4.56
N SER A 153 6.03 -19.46 -4.86
CA SER A 153 5.34 -18.65 -3.85
C SER A 153 4.54 -19.51 -2.87
N ILE A 154 3.81 -20.51 -3.36
CA ILE A 154 2.99 -21.38 -2.52
C ILE A 154 3.88 -22.39 -1.78
N PHE A 155 4.58 -23.27 -2.49
CA PHE A 155 5.31 -24.39 -1.91
C PHE A 155 6.61 -23.99 -1.21
N GLY A 156 7.30 -22.99 -1.74
CA GLY A 156 8.57 -22.50 -1.21
C GLY A 156 8.41 -21.50 -0.07
N ARG A 157 7.27 -20.81 0.02
CA ARG A 157 7.04 -19.73 1.01
C ARG A 157 5.80 -19.97 1.87
N LEU A 158 4.59 -19.88 1.31
CA LEU A 158 3.35 -19.90 2.10
C LEU A 158 3.17 -21.22 2.87
N LEU A 159 3.38 -22.36 2.22
CA LEU A 159 3.27 -23.68 2.85
C LEU A 159 4.41 -23.98 3.84
N LYS A 160 5.38 -23.08 4.02
CA LYS A 160 6.38 -23.19 5.10
C LYS A 160 5.91 -22.57 6.42
N LEU A 161 4.79 -21.85 6.41
CA LEU A 161 4.14 -21.36 7.63
C LEU A 161 3.57 -22.54 8.46
N PRO A 162 3.38 -22.35 9.78
CA PRO A 162 2.75 -23.35 10.65
C PRO A 162 1.38 -23.80 10.12
N ASP A 163 1.04 -25.07 10.32
CA ASP A 163 -0.19 -25.66 9.78
C ASP A 163 -1.46 -25.00 10.33
N GLU A 164 -1.42 -24.52 11.59
CA GLU A 164 -2.50 -23.80 12.26
C GLU A 164 -2.71 -22.36 11.75
N THR A 165 -1.81 -21.84 10.91
CA THR A 165 -1.91 -20.47 10.39
C THR A 165 -3.16 -20.34 9.53
N MET A 166 -4.07 -19.43 9.91
CA MET A 166 -5.30 -19.16 9.15
C MET A 166 -5.00 -18.48 7.81
N ILE A 167 -5.71 -18.86 6.76
CA ILE A 167 -5.61 -18.27 5.42
C ILE A 167 -6.82 -17.39 5.16
N PHE A 168 -6.55 -16.14 4.80
CA PHE A 168 -7.53 -15.14 4.42
C PHE A 168 -7.25 -14.66 2.98
N PRO A 169 -7.93 -15.21 1.96
CA PRO A 169 -7.71 -14.84 0.56
C PRO A 169 -8.34 -13.49 0.19
N ALA A 170 -7.99 -12.92 -0.95
CA ALA A 170 -8.71 -11.76 -1.48
C ALA A 170 -10.07 -12.14 -2.07
N HIS A 171 -10.29 -13.40 -2.49
CA HIS A 171 -11.56 -13.81 -3.09
C HIS A 171 -12.08 -15.15 -2.58
N ASP A 172 -13.41 -15.27 -2.56
CA ASP A 172 -14.11 -16.55 -2.52
C ASP A 172 -15.45 -16.48 -3.28
N TYR A 173 -15.85 -17.60 -3.87
CA TYR A 173 -17.04 -17.71 -4.71
C TYR A 173 -18.05 -18.76 -4.22
N LYS A 174 -17.82 -19.34 -3.04
CA LYS A 174 -18.60 -20.45 -2.46
C LYS A 174 -19.19 -20.11 -1.08
N GLY A 175 -18.86 -18.96 -0.52
CA GLY A 175 -19.25 -18.54 0.83
C GLY A 175 -18.28 -19.02 1.91
N GLU A 176 -17.11 -19.53 1.54
CA GLU A 176 -16.04 -19.92 2.47
C GLU A 176 -15.27 -18.67 2.90
N THR A 177 -15.02 -18.53 4.20
CA THR A 177 -14.45 -17.29 4.77
C THR A 177 -12.99 -17.42 5.21
N VAL A 178 -12.56 -18.62 5.59
CA VAL A 178 -11.23 -18.90 6.15
C VAL A 178 -10.87 -20.37 5.95
N SER A 179 -9.57 -20.66 5.77
CA SER A 179 -8.99 -22.01 5.81
C SER A 179 -7.72 -21.98 6.66
N THR A 180 -6.91 -23.03 6.63
CA THR A 180 -5.59 -23.09 7.29
C THR A 180 -4.52 -23.63 6.35
N ILE A 181 -3.25 -23.32 6.63
CA ILE A 181 -2.11 -23.87 5.88
C ILE A 181 -2.14 -25.41 5.87
N GLY A 182 -2.42 -26.03 7.01
CA GLY A 182 -2.52 -27.50 7.11
C GLY A 182 -3.65 -28.07 6.26
N GLU A 183 -4.81 -27.42 6.27
CA GLU A 183 -5.94 -27.81 5.43
C GLU A 183 -5.63 -27.67 3.95
N GLU A 184 -5.01 -26.57 3.50
CA GLU A 184 -4.69 -26.40 2.08
C GLU A 184 -3.61 -27.37 1.62
N LYS A 185 -2.60 -27.66 2.44
CA LYS A 185 -1.63 -28.74 2.16
C LYS A 185 -2.32 -30.08 1.91
N ALA A 186 -3.27 -30.43 2.78
CA ALA A 186 -3.91 -31.74 2.76
C ALA A 186 -4.99 -31.88 1.68
N PHE A 187 -5.72 -30.80 1.38
CA PHE A 187 -6.99 -30.90 0.65
C PHE A 187 -7.18 -29.91 -0.50
N ASN A 188 -6.24 -28.98 -0.74
CA ASN A 188 -6.34 -28.13 -1.92
C ASN A 188 -6.06 -28.98 -3.17
N PRO A 189 -7.05 -29.14 -4.09
CA PRO A 189 -6.91 -30.03 -5.24
C PRO A 189 -5.81 -29.61 -6.21
N ARG A 190 -5.44 -28.32 -6.23
CA ARG A 190 -4.35 -27.80 -7.09
C ARG A 190 -2.97 -28.03 -6.49
N LEU A 191 -2.89 -28.34 -5.20
CA LEU A 191 -1.64 -28.61 -4.50
C LEU A 191 -1.30 -30.10 -4.43
N GLN A 192 -2.21 -30.97 -4.89
CA GLN A 192 -2.00 -32.43 -4.93
C GLN A 192 -1.17 -32.86 -6.15
N VAL A 193 -0.02 -32.22 -6.33
CA VAL A 193 0.89 -32.38 -7.47
C VAL A 193 2.24 -32.93 -7.00
N LYS A 194 2.94 -33.65 -7.87
CA LYS A 194 4.25 -34.25 -7.58
C LYS A 194 5.42 -33.40 -8.06
N SER A 195 5.17 -32.39 -8.89
CA SER A 195 6.19 -31.50 -9.42
C SER A 195 5.62 -30.15 -9.82
N VAL A 196 6.51 -29.16 -9.98
CA VAL A 196 6.18 -27.85 -10.58
C VAL A 196 5.59 -28.00 -11.99
N ASP A 197 6.04 -28.97 -12.78
CA ASP A 197 5.53 -29.16 -14.14
C ASP A 197 4.08 -29.67 -14.16
N GLU A 198 3.70 -30.50 -13.19
CA GLU A 198 2.31 -30.94 -13.03
C GLU A 198 1.41 -29.78 -12.59
N TYR A 199 1.90 -28.91 -11.69
CA TYR A 199 1.19 -27.68 -11.32
C TYR A 199 0.99 -26.75 -12.52
N VAL A 200 2.05 -26.48 -13.27
CA VAL A 200 2.00 -25.66 -14.49
C VAL A 200 1.02 -26.24 -15.51
N HIS A 201 1.01 -27.57 -15.66
CA HIS A 201 0.05 -28.23 -16.52
C HIS A 201 -1.39 -27.99 -16.08
N ILE A 202 -1.72 -28.15 -14.79
CA ILE A 202 -3.05 -27.87 -14.25
C ILE A 202 -3.45 -26.41 -14.53
N MET A 203 -2.59 -25.46 -14.17
CA MET A 203 -2.90 -24.03 -14.26
C MET A 203 -3.12 -23.57 -15.70
N ASN A 204 -2.31 -24.06 -16.65
CA ASN A 204 -2.46 -23.73 -18.07
C ASN A 204 -3.70 -24.37 -18.72
N ASN A 205 -4.34 -25.34 -18.06
CA ASN A 205 -5.49 -26.07 -18.60
C ASN A 205 -6.80 -25.80 -17.82
N LEU A 206 -6.86 -24.74 -17.01
CA LEU A 206 -8.08 -24.37 -16.27
C LEU A 206 -9.22 -23.88 -17.17
N ASN A 207 -8.91 -23.38 -18.39
CA ASN A 207 -9.90 -22.92 -19.39
C ASN A 207 -10.97 -21.97 -18.82
N LEU A 208 -10.55 -21.03 -17.96
CA LEU A 208 -11.44 -20.08 -17.31
C LEU A 208 -11.87 -18.98 -18.29
N SER A 209 -13.11 -18.50 -18.15
CA SER A 209 -13.57 -17.31 -18.87
C SER A 209 -12.71 -16.09 -18.54
N ASN A 210 -12.58 -15.15 -19.47
CA ASN A 210 -11.91 -13.87 -19.22
C ASN A 210 -12.58 -13.12 -18.05
N PRO A 211 -11.82 -12.41 -17.20
CA PRO A 211 -12.40 -11.60 -16.14
C PRO A 211 -13.28 -10.49 -16.72
N LYS A 212 -14.48 -10.31 -16.18
CA LYS A 212 -15.51 -9.43 -16.76
C LYS A 212 -15.14 -7.94 -16.73
N MET A 213 -14.36 -7.53 -15.73
CA MET A 213 -14.04 -6.12 -15.46
C MET A 213 -12.61 -5.74 -15.85
N MET A 214 -11.79 -6.65 -16.34
CA MET A 214 -10.35 -6.42 -16.50
C MET A 214 -10.00 -5.21 -17.37
N ASP A 215 -10.71 -5.03 -18.49
CA ASP A 215 -10.49 -3.91 -19.42
C ASP A 215 -10.88 -2.53 -18.82
N VAL A 216 -11.56 -2.53 -17.67
CA VAL A 216 -11.97 -1.32 -16.93
C VAL A 216 -11.16 -1.18 -15.64
N ALA A 217 -11.08 -2.25 -14.84
CA ALA A 217 -10.46 -2.28 -13.53
C ALA A 217 -8.95 -2.07 -13.60
N VAL A 218 -8.23 -2.78 -14.47
CA VAL A 218 -6.77 -2.68 -14.55
C VAL A 218 -6.33 -1.25 -14.93
N PRO A 219 -6.88 -0.62 -16.01
CA PRO A 219 -6.54 0.76 -16.33
C PRO A 219 -6.95 1.76 -15.23
N ALA A 220 -8.10 1.54 -14.58
CA ALA A 220 -8.54 2.38 -13.48
C ALA A 220 -7.57 2.30 -12.29
N ASN A 221 -7.27 1.09 -11.82
CA ASN A 221 -6.42 0.82 -10.65
C ASN A 221 -4.98 1.33 -10.85
N MET A 222 -4.50 1.38 -12.09
CA MET A 222 -3.22 2.00 -12.44
C MET A 222 -3.21 3.54 -12.23
N ARG A 223 -4.36 4.21 -12.32
CA ARG A 223 -4.49 5.67 -12.46
C ARG A 223 -5.37 6.37 -11.41
N VAL A 224 -5.80 5.72 -10.33
CA VAL A 224 -6.63 6.34 -9.25
C VAL A 224 -5.84 7.37 -8.38
N GLY A 225 -4.67 7.80 -8.84
CA GLY A 225 -3.73 8.67 -8.13
C GLY A 225 -4.05 10.17 -8.22
N LEU A 226 -3.56 10.94 -7.25
CA LEU A 226 -3.40 12.39 -7.40
C LEU A 226 -2.23 12.62 -8.36
N HIS A 227 -2.46 13.27 -9.51
CA HIS A 227 -1.39 13.51 -10.49
C HIS A 227 -0.41 14.56 -9.94
N GLN A 228 0.86 14.18 -9.78
CA GLN A 228 1.91 15.14 -9.42
C GLN A 228 1.97 16.31 -10.43
N ASP A 229 1.59 16.06 -11.68
CA ASP A 229 1.50 17.07 -12.73
C ASP A 229 0.48 18.17 -12.42
N ASP A 230 -0.65 17.84 -11.76
CA ASP A 230 -1.65 18.84 -11.35
C ASP A 230 -1.11 19.75 -10.25
N ILE A 231 -0.30 19.21 -9.33
CA ILE A 231 0.37 19.97 -8.27
C ILE A 231 1.52 20.81 -8.85
N ALA A 232 2.27 20.26 -9.80
CA ALA A 232 3.30 20.99 -10.53
C ALA A 232 2.69 22.17 -11.31
N ALA A 233 1.54 21.98 -11.96
CA ALA A 233 0.81 23.04 -12.68
C ALA A 233 0.39 24.20 -11.77
N ARG A 234 0.23 23.98 -10.46
CA ARG A 234 -0.06 25.02 -9.46
C ARG A 234 1.18 25.76 -8.96
N GLY A 235 2.38 25.42 -9.44
CA GLY A 235 3.64 26.04 -9.01
C GLY A 235 4.09 25.62 -7.60
N TRP A 236 3.61 24.47 -7.13
CA TRP A 236 3.87 23.95 -5.80
C TRP A 236 5.00 22.90 -5.75
N ALA A 237 5.49 22.49 -6.92
CA ALA A 237 6.60 21.57 -7.08
C ALA A 237 7.95 22.30 -7.23
N VAL A 238 9.00 21.70 -6.72
CA VAL A 238 10.40 22.11 -6.86
C VAL A 238 11.16 20.91 -7.42
N SER A 239 11.95 21.10 -8.48
CA SER A 239 12.78 20.02 -9.03
C SER A 239 13.89 19.62 -8.05
N ALA A 240 14.45 18.43 -8.19
CA ALA A 240 15.54 17.98 -7.33
C ALA A 240 16.77 18.90 -7.42
N GLU A 241 17.08 19.42 -8.61
CA GLU A 241 18.19 20.35 -8.85
C GLU A 241 17.98 21.69 -8.14
N LEU A 242 16.76 22.22 -8.18
CA LEU A 242 16.43 23.44 -7.45
C LEU A 242 16.42 23.17 -5.94
N ALA A 243 15.91 22.03 -5.51
CA ALA A 243 15.91 21.62 -4.11
C ALA A 243 17.34 21.57 -3.54
N LEU A 244 18.32 21.08 -4.31
CA LEU A 244 19.74 21.05 -3.92
C LEU A 244 20.27 22.45 -3.56
N ALA A 245 19.87 23.48 -4.30
CA ALA A 245 20.25 24.86 -4.03
C ALA A 245 19.52 25.49 -2.83
N LEU A 246 18.40 24.89 -2.39
CA LEU A 246 17.61 25.35 -1.23
C LEU A 246 18.08 24.70 0.08
N VAL A 247 18.71 23.53 0.03
CA VAL A 247 19.15 22.82 1.24
C VAL A 247 20.22 23.61 1.99
N GLY A 248 20.08 23.67 3.32
CA GLY A 248 20.97 24.42 4.20
C GLY A 248 20.66 25.92 4.30
N ARG A 249 19.73 26.43 3.49
CA ARG A 249 19.28 27.81 3.64
C ARG A 249 18.50 28.01 4.95
N PRO A 250 18.74 29.11 5.69
CA PRO A 250 18.10 29.35 6.98
C PRO A 250 16.60 29.66 6.86
N ASP A 251 16.10 30.03 5.69
CA ASP A 251 14.69 30.28 5.40
C ASP A 251 13.93 29.04 4.88
N VAL A 252 14.59 27.87 4.78
CA VAL A 252 13.98 26.63 4.31
C VAL A 252 13.99 25.57 5.43
N ALA A 253 12.88 24.85 5.57
CA ALA A 253 12.78 23.67 6.42
C ALA A 253 12.42 22.45 5.57
N LEU A 254 13.33 21.48 5.51
CA LEU A 254 13.09 20.20 4.83
C LEU A 254 12.29 19.28 5.75
N ILE A 255 11.19 18.72 5.23
CA ILE A 255 10.30 17.84 5.99
C ILE A 255 10.26 16.45 5.31
N ASP A 256 10.77 15.44 6.01
CA ASP A 256 10.75 14.04 5.57
C ASP A 256 9.46 13.36 6.03
N LEU A 257 8.59 13.03 5.08
CA LEU A 257 7.29 12.40 5.33
C LEU A 257 7.32 10.87 5.37
N ARG A 258 8.50 10.28 5.16
CA ARG A 258 8.66 8.82 5.08
C ARG A 258 8.59 8.16 6.45
N GLU A 259 8.30 6.88 6.45
CA GLU A 259 8.38 6.06 7.65
C GLU A 259 9.84 5.80 8.05
N GLN A 260 10.04 5.42 9.30
CA GLN A 260 11.38 5.18 9.85
C GLN A 260 12.12 4.07 9.07
N SER A 261 11.43 3.00 8.68
CA SER A 261 12.01 1.91 7.87
C SER A 261 12.52 2.38 6.51
N GLU A 262 11.78 3.26 5.83
CA GLU A 262 12.21 3.85 4.56
C GLU A 262 13.47 4.72 4.74
N ARG A 263 13.58 5.42 5.87
CA ARG A 263 14.75 6.25 6.21
C ARG A 263 15.99 5.40 6.47
N GLU A 264 15.84 4.32 7.23
CA GLU A 264 16.92 3.37 7.52
C GLU A 264 17.43 2.71 6.23
N ARG A 265 16.52 2.32 5.33
CA ARG A 265 16.87 1.65 4.08
C ARG A 265 17.48 2.58 3.03
N HIS A 266 16.98 3.80 2.91
CA HIS A 266 17.31 4.69 1.79
C HIS A 266 18.10 5.94 2.19
N GLY A 267 18.42 6.11 3.47
CA GLY A 267 19.08 7.31 3.99
C GLY A 267 18.13 8.52 4.03
N VAL A 268 18.64 9.65 4.50
CA VAL A 268 17.91 10.90 4.73
C VAL A 268 18.65 12.11 4.17
N ILE A 269 17.91 13.15 3.76
CA ILE A 269 18.52 14.42 3.37
C ILE A 269 19.04 15.13 4.65
N PRO A 270 20.30 15.60 4.69
CA PRO A 270 20.85 16.27 5.86
C PRO A 270 20.01 17.44 6.36
N GLY A 271 19.78 17.51 7.67
CA GLY A 271 19.01 18.58 8.31
C GLY A 271 17.49 18.50 8.14
N ALA A 272 16.97 17.42 7.53
CA ALA A 272 15.53 17.22 7.42
C ALA A 272 14.88 16.92 8.78
N ILE A 273 13.74 17.56 9.04
CA ILE A 273 12.85 17.26 10.16
C ILE A 273 12.03 16.04 9.78
N HIS A 274 12.09 14.99 10.61
CA HIS A 274 11.27 13.80 10.39
C HIS A 274 9.87 13.97 10.93
N LEU A 275 8.88 13.81 10.05
CA LEU A 275 7.47 13.91 10.39
C LEU A 275 6.68 12.96 9.50
N PRO A 276 6.47 11.69 9.91
CA PRO A 276 5.73 10.71 9.11
C PRO A 276 4.38 11.26 8.64
N TYR A 277 4.00 10.94 7.41
CA TYR A 277 2.79 11.45 6.77
C TYR A 277 1.51 11.27 7.62
N ALA A 278 1.40 10.15 8.35
CA ALA A 278 0.27 9.87 9.24
C ALA A 278 0.07 10.90 10.36
N ARG A 279 1.09 11.70 10.68
CA ARG A 279 1.06 12.78 11.68
C ARG A 279 0.99 14.17 11.04
N LEU A 280 0.83 14.27 9.73
CA LEU A 280 0.84 15.56 9.03
C LEU A 280 -0.28 16.48 9.52
N GLN A 281 -1.52 15.98 9.57
CA GLN A 281 -2.70 16.79 9.87
C GLN A 281 -2.61 17.52 11.21
N GLU A 282 -2.21 16.83 12.28
CA GLU A 282 -2.01 17.43 13.60
C GLU A 282 -0.89 18.48 13.63
N ASN A 283 0.09 18.41 12.71
CA ASN A 283 1.23 19.31 12.67
C ASN A 283 1.03 20.55 11.78
N ILE A 284 0.16 20.46 10.77
CA ILE A 284 -0.19 21.60 9.90
C ILE A 284 -1.41 22.38 10.39
N ALA A 285 -2.22 21.77 11.28
CA ALA A 285 -3.31 22.46 11.95
C ALA A 285 -2.80 23.62 12.82
N ALA A 286 -3.67 24.59 13.13
CA ALA A 286 -3.33 25.72 13.98
C ALA A 286 -2.80 25.24 15.35
N GLY A 287 -1.65 25.78 15.79
CA GLY A 287 -0.93 25.32 16.98
C GLY A 287 -0.04 24.10 16.77
N GLY A 288 -0.07 23.45 15.60
CA GLY A 288 0.83 22.37 15.22
C GLY A 288 2.24 22.88 14.91
N MET A 289 3.24 22.01 15.04
CA MET A 289 4.65 22.37 14.88
C MET A 289 4.96 23.05 13.54
N LEU A 290 4.47 22.48 12.44
CA LEU A 290 4.76 23.01 11.10
C LEU A 290 4.01 24.31 10.82
N HIS A 291 2.78 24.42 11.33
CA HIS A 291 2.00 25.66 11.25
C HIS A 291 2.73 26.81 11.94
N GLU A 292 3.16 26.59 13.18
CA GLU A 292 3.89 27.61 13.95
C GLU A 292 5.25 27.91 13.33
N LEU A 293 5.97 26.89 12.84
CA LEU A 293 7.24 27.09 12.15
C LEU A 293 7.07 28.01 10.93
N ALA A 294 6.11 27.73 10.05
CA ALA A 294 5.88 28.54 8.86
C ALA A 294 5.43 29.97 9.21
N LYS A 295 4.56 30.13 10.20
CA LYS A 295 4.00 31.43 10.59
C LYS A 295 4.97 32.32 11.35
N SER A 296 5.73 31.76 12.29
CA SER A 296 6.61 32.54 13.18
C SER A 296 7.96 32.89 12.56
N THR A 297 8.45 32.08 11.62
CA THR A 297 9.79 32.25 11.04
C THR A 297 9.77 32.62 9.56
N SER A 298 8.59 32.72 8.94
CA SER A 298 8.40 32.88 7.50
C SER A 298 9.15 31.83 6.67
N LYS A 299 9.46 30.66 7.27
CA LYS A 299 10.18 29.59 6.59
C LYS A 299 9.32 28.98 5.48
N GLN A 300 10.00 28.63 4.40
CA GLN A 300 9.48 27.76 3.37
C GLN A 300 9.53 26.30 3.85
N LEU A 301 8.38 25.64 3.90
CA LEU A 301 8.34 24.20 4.16
C LEU A 301 8.54 23.46 2.84
N LEU A 302 9.59 22.64 2.77
CA LEU A 302 9.93 21.83 1.61
C LEU A 302 9.75 20.34 1.95
N PHE A 303 8.60 19.79 1.58
CA PHE A 303 8.23 18.41 1.85
C PHE A 303 8.89 17.43 0.86
N TYR A 304 9.27 16.25 1.33
CA TYR A 304 9.63 15.14 0.45
C TYR A 304 9.18 13.79 1.01
N CYS A 305 9.03 12.82 0.11
CA CYS A 305 8.80 11.42 0.44
C CYS A 305 9.65 10.54 -0.49
N ALA A 306 9.30 9.26 -0.66
CA ALA A 306 10.03 8.36 -1.55
C ALA A 306 10.02 8.83 -3.02
N PHE A 307 8.83 9.03 -3.61
CA PHE A 307 8.66 9.30 -5.05
C PHE A 307 7.83 10.55 -5.38
N GLY A 308 7.46 11.34 -4.37
CA GLY A 308 6.80 12.65 -4.53
C GLY A 308 5.29 12.67 -4.29
N GLU A 309 4.61 11.52 -4.17
CA GLU A 309 3.15 11.44 -4.04
C GLU A 309 2.67 11.93 -2.68
N ARG A 310 3.22 11.40 -1.57
CA ARG A 310 2.89 11.86 -0.20
C ARG A 310 3.23 13.33 -0.02
N SER A 311 4.35 13.79 -0.59
CA SER A 311 4.77 15.18 -0.44
C SER A 311 3.92 16.14 -1.28
N ALA A 312 3.47 15.74 -2.47
CA ALA A 312 2.50 16.49 -3.26
C ALA A 312 1.17 16.68 -2.51
N MET A 313 0.66 15.59 -1.90
CA MET A 313 -0.53 15.65 -1.04
C MET A 313 -0.30 16.51 0.21
N ALA A 314 0.88 16.42 0.82
CA ALA A 314 1.20 17.19 2.00
C ALA A 314 1.21 18.69 1.72
N VAL A 315 1.71 19.10 0.54
CA VAL A 315 1.66 20.49 0.11
C VAL A 315 0.22 20.94 -0.10
N GLN A 316 -0.61 20.16 -0.78
CA GLN A 316 -2.04 20.49 -0.92
C GLN A 316 -2.68 20.74 0.44
N ALA A 317 -2.53 19.79 1.38
CA ALA A 317 -3.09 19.92 2.72
C ALA A 317 -2.55 21.15 3.47
N ALA A 318 -1.25 21.44 3.35
CA ALA A 318 -0.63 22.62 3.95
C ALA A 318 -1.16 23.94 3.34
N GLN A 319 -1.37 23.97 2.02
CA GLN A 319 -1.96 25.12 1.32
C GLN A 319 -3.41 25.37 1.78
N ASP A 320 -4.20 24.31 1.94
CA ASP A 320 -5.61 24.39 2.35
C ASP A 320 -5.79 24.98 3.77
N VAL A 321 -4.79 24.78 4.65
CA VAL A 321 -4.76 25.37 6.01
C VAL A 321 -3.98 26.69 6.08
N GLY A 322 -3.62 27.27 4.93
CA GLY A 322 -3.05 28.62 4.81
C GLY A 322 -1.52 28.70 4.87
N ILE A 323 -0.80 27.57 4.83
CA ILE A 323 0.67 27.54 4.76
C ILE A 323 1.11 27.72 3.29
N SER A 324 0.99 28.95 2.78
CA SER A 324 1.23 29.27 1.37
C SER A 324 2.67 29.08 0.91
N SER A 325 3.63 29.06 1.84
CA SER A 325 5.05 28.81 1.58
C SER A 325 5.36 27.33 1.32
N ALA A 326 4.42 26.41 1.56
CA ALA A 326 4.63 24.98 1.37
C ALA A 326 4.95 24.62 -0.10
N ARG A 327 6.01 23.84 -0.31
CA ARG A 327 6.41 23.24 -1.58
C ARG A 327 6.85 21.80 -1.37
N HIS A 328 6.96 21.01 -2.45
CA HIS A 328 7.55 19.67 -2.36
C HIS A 328 8.62 19.42 -3.41
N ILE A 329 9.51 18.47 -3.11
CA ILE A 329 10.46 17.93 -4.08
C ILE A 329 9.71 16.97 -5.01
N GLN A 330 9.64 17.32 -6.30
CA GLN A 330 9.05 16.47 -7.34
C GLN A 330 9.88 15.20 -7.49
N GLY A 331 9.23 14.03 -7.55
CA GLY A 331 9.92 12.75 -7.60
C GLY A 331 10.59 12.31 -6.28
N GLY A 332 10.45 13.08 -5.20
CA GLY A 332 10.91 12.72 -3.86
C GLY A 332 12.43 12.47 -3.75
N ILE A 333 12.80 11.57 -2.83
CA ILE A 333 14.20 11.20 -2.59
C ILE A 333 14.80 10.41 -3.76
N ASP A 334 13.99 9.74 -4.57
CA ASP A 334 14.47 9.05 -5.77
C ASP A 334 15.01 10.05 -6.80
N ALA A 335 14.26 11.12 -7.09
CA ALA A 335 14.74 12.21 -7.93
C ALA A 335 15.94 12.94 -7.32
N TRP A 336 15.95 13.17 -6.01
CA TRP A 336 17.10 13.72 -5.29
C TRP A 336 18.38 12.90 -5.52
N ARG A 337 18.30 11.56 -5.44
CA ARG A 337 19.43 10.67 -5.72
C ARG A 337 19.87 10.73 -7.17
N LYS A 338 18.94 10.76 -8.12
CA LYS A 338 19.23 10.91 -9.56
C LYS A 338 19.94 12.23 -9.86
N ALA A 339 19.62 13.29 -9.13
CA ALA A 339 20.30 14.58 -9.17
C ALA A 339 21.62 14.62 -8.38
N SER A 340 22.14 13.47 -7.90
CA SER A 340 23.36 13.35 -7.09
C SER A 340 23.33 14.12 -5.77
N GLY A 341 22.16 14.25 -5.17
CA GLY A 341 22.01 14.90 -3.87
C GLY A 341 22.58 14.09 -2.71
N PRO A 342 23.20 14.75 -1.70
CA PRO A 342 23.80 14.07 -0.56
C PRO A 342 22.75 13.39 0.34
N LEU A 343 23.12 12.25 0.92
CA LEU A 343 22.32 11.50 1.88
C LEU A 343 23.17 11.10 3.10
N MET A 344 22.53 11.00 4.25
CA MET A 344 23.09 10.37 5.46
C MET A 344 22.37 9.05 5.72
N HIS A 345 23.12 8.04 6.13
CA HIS A 345 22.61 6.72 6.52
C HIS A 345 22.72 6.53 8.02
#